data_AF-A0AAD7UGP3-F1
#
_entry.id   AF-A0AAD7UGP3-F1
#
_cell.length_a   1.000
_cell.length_b   1.000
_cell.length_c   1.000
_cell.angle_alpha   90.00
_cell.angle_beta   90.00
_cell.angle_gamma   90.00
#
_symmetry.space_group_name_H-M   'P 1'
#
loop_
_entity.id
_entity.type
_entity.pdbx_description
1 polymer ?
#
loop_
_entity_poly.entity_id
_entity_poly.type
_entity_poly.pdbx_seq_one_letter_code
_entity_poly.pdbx_strand_id
1 'polypeptide(L)'
;MGLRLRGRWCLILLCIIGNALDIVLCNTAASVARACAAVGSRDVVSLDVEGRKLGRDGPISLVQLATADGTAYVVDVVALGAGAFVSGLKEILESERIVKLVFDCRTDCDALLAQFGVRVRGVRDLQLLEVMTRCDDLDKQLSRLSPFLHHANVRGEQAIYKNVHRLSSLAYTMVEFEIVGKWVEAKKATQQQFEDNPSFWMERPLAPEALEYAAQDALLLFELLDAMIVRRELPAEYSVAADSRLETASSLYADLKRSQSQNVDADPKFNHPLLPLFILDTIPRLPMEPPLLVCRGCQREFPEAVFSRKAIRTRNTRCDVCRALDIREKTQRQWL
;
A
#
# COMPACT_ATOMS: atom_id res chain seq x y z
N MET A 1 6.48 -24.37 38.31
CA MET A 1 7.24 -23.11 38.44
C MET A 1 6.73 -22.18 37.34
N GLY A 2 5.86 -21.22 37.72
CA GLY A 2 5.04 -20.47 36.78
C GLY A 2 5.84 -19.50 35.92
N LEU A 3 5.70 -19.61 34.59
CA LEU A 3 6.11 -18.57 33.67
C LEU A 3 5.15 -17.39 33.80
N ARG A 4 5.66 -16.29 34.35
CA ARG A 4 5.02 -14.97 34.29
C ARG A 4 5.10 -14.46 32.85
N LEU A 5 4.02 -14.63 32.10
CA LEU A 5 3.74 -13.85 30.89
C LEU A 5 3.54 -12.40 31.32
N ARG A 6 4.59 -11.57 31.24
CA ARG A 6 4.48 -10.13 31.48
C ARG A 6 3.80 -9.51 30.27
N GLY A 7 2.66 -8.87 30.54
CA GLY A 7 1.75 -8.33 29.56
C GLY A 7 2.36 -7.30 28.60
N ARG A 8 2.19 -7.60 27.31
CA ARG A 8 1.78 -6.65 26.29
C ARG A 8 0.58 -7.31 25.61
N TRP A 9 -0.55 -7.28 26.29
CA TRP A 9 -1.81 -7.63 25.65
C TRP A 9 -2.01 -6.62 24.53
N CYS A 10 -2.16 -7.11 23.30
CA CYS A 10 -2.57 -6.35 22.13
C CYS A 10 -3.81 -5.51 22.52
N LEU A 11 -3.59 -4.22 22.75
CA LEU A 11 -4.64 -3.28 23.20
C LEU A 11 -5.73 -3.14 22.14
N ILE A 12 -5.44 -3.46 20.88
CA ILE A 12 -6.37 -3.29 19.77
C ILE A 12 -7.34 -4.49 19.66
N LEU A 13 -6.90 -5.72 19.97
CA LEU A 13 -7.79 -6.88 19.95
C LEU A 13 -8.92 -6.80 20.98
N LEU A 14 -8.69 -6.06 22.09
CA LEU A 14 -9.69 -5.81 23.14
C LEU A 14 -10.57 -4.58 22.85
N CYS A 15 -10.14 -3.63 22.01
CA CYS A 15 -10.95 -2.44 21.72
C CYS A 15 -12.22 -2.73 20.91
N ILE A 16 -12.27 -3.82 20.13
CA ILE A 16 -13.45 -4.18 19.31
C ILE A 16 -14.32 -5.24 20.01
N ILE A 17 -14.02 -5.59 21.28
CA ILE A 17 -14.92 -6.35 22.14
C ILE A 17 -15.75 -5.34 22.96
N GLY A 18 -16.61 -4.59 22.28
CA GLY A 18 -17.71 -3.85 22.90
C GLY A 18 -17.54 -2.34 23.15
N ASN A 19 -16.45 -1.70 22.72
CA ASN A 19 -16.35 -0.24 22.73
C ASN A 19 -16.56 0.35 21.34
N ALA A 20 -17.29 1.46 21.27
CA ALA A 20 -17.51 2.22 20.03
C ALA A 20 -16.18 2.72 19.47
N LEU A 21 -15.98 2.61 18.16
CA LEU A 21 -14.86 3.22 17.45
C LEU A 21 -14.89 4.74 17.72
N ASP A 22 -13.77 5.32 18.13
CA ASP A 22 -13.68 6.77 18.33
C ASP A 22 -13.41 7.44 16.98
N ILE A 23 -14.48 7.85 16.30
CA ILE A 23 -14.42 8.43 14.95
C ILE A 23 -14.66 9.93 15.02
N VAL A 24 -13.69 10.71 14.54
CA VAL A 24 -13.72 12.17 14.53
C VAL A 24 -13.79 12.69 13.09
N LEU A 25 -14.98 13.10 12.67
CA LEU A 25 -15.16 13.80 11.39
C LEU A 25 -14.57 15.21 11.46
N CYS A 26 -13.63 15.51 10.56
CA CYS A 26 -12.91 16.78 10.48
C CYS A 26 -13.34 17.54 9.22
N ASN A 27 -14.45 18.30 9.31
CA ASN A 27 -15.02 19.09 8.22
C ASN A 27 -14.93 20.62 8.43
N THR A 28 -14.14 21.08 9.41
CA THR A 28 -13.82 22.50 9.64
C THR A 28 -12.31 22.64 9.86
N ALA A 29 -11.74 23.81 9.57
CA ALA A 29 -10.33 24.08 9.86
C ALA A 29 -9.97 23.82 11.34
N ALA A 30 -10.87 24.17 12.26
CA ALA A 30 -10.68 23.96 13.69
C ALA A 30 -10.69 22.47 14.09
N SER A 31 -11.53 21.64 13.47
CA SER A 31 -11.50 20.19 13.73
C SER A 31 -10.26 19.54 13.15
N VAL A 32 -9.80 19.95 11.96
CA VAL A 32 -8.52 19.51 11.39
C VAL A 32 -7.34 19.88 12.29
N ALA A 33 -7.27 21.12 12.77
CA ALA A 33 -6.19 21.55 13.65
C ALA A 33 -6.13 20.74 14.95
N ARG A 34 -7.30 20.42 15.55
CA ARG A 34 -7.37 19.55 16.74
C ARG A 34 -6.89 18.12 16.43
N ALA A 35 -7.32 17.55 15.31
CA ALA A 35 -6.86 16.23 14.87
C ALA A 35 -5.34 16.21 14.67
N CYS A 36 -4.79 17.22 13.99
CA CYS A 36 -3.34 17.33 13.75
C CYS A 36 -2.56 17.50 15.06
N ALA A 37 -3.08 18.23 16.05
CA ALA A 37 -2.45 18.32 17.37
C ALA A 37 -2.42 16.96 18.08
N ALA A 38 -3.51 16.18 18.01
CA ALA A 38 -3.59 14.86 18.61
C ALA A 38 -2.70 13.80 17.92
N VAL A 39 -2.62 13.87 16.59
CA VAL A 39 -1.77 13.01 15.75
C VAL A 39 -0.29 13.41 15.85
N GLY A 40 0.01 14.71 15.95
CA GLY A 40 1.37 15.24 15.94
C GLY A 40 2.26 14.75 17.09
N SER A 41 1.67 14.30 18.20
CA SER A 41 2.40 13.72 19.33
C SER A 41 2.68 12.22 19.19
N ARG A 42 2.25 11.58 18.09
CA ARG A 42 2.45 10.15 17.85
C ARG A 42 3.67 9.90 16.97
N ASP A 43 4.30 8.76 17.18
CA ASP A 43 5.42 8.31 16.34
C ASP A 43 4.93 7.61 15.07
N VAL A 44 3.77 6.95 15.16
CA VAL A 44 3.17 6.16 14.08
C VAL A 44 1.69 6.48 14.00
N VAL A 45 1.21 6.79 12.80
CA VAL A 45 -0.21 6.86 12.43
C VAL A 45 -0.43 6.03 11.19
N SER A 46 -1.64 5.53 10.98
CA SER A 46 -2.04 5.01 9.67
C SER A 46 -2.60 6.12 8.81
N LEU A 47 -2.50 5.95 7.49
CA LEU A 47 -3.02 6.83 6.48
C LEU A 47 -3.75 5.99 5.44
N ASP A 48 -4.93 6.45 5.07
CA ASP A 48 -5.69 6.00 3.92
C ASP A 48 -6.26 7.22 3.17
N VAL A 49 -6.65 7.05 1.92
CA VAL A 49 -7.23 8.12 1.09
C VAL A 49 -8.36 7.57 0.25
N GLU A 50 -9.51 8.24 0.30
CA GLU A 50 -10.66 7.89 -0.54
C GLU A 50 -10.93 8.95 -1.60
N GLY A 51 -11.51 8.55 -2.72
CA GLY A 51 -11.81 9.47 -3.81
C GLY A 51 -12.55 8.85 -4.99
N ARG A 52 -12.99 9.70 -5.91
CA ARG A 52 -13.62 9.23 -7.16
C ARG A 52 -12.55 8.96 -8.20
N LYS A 53 -12.41 7.69 -8.59
CA LYS A 53 -11.34 7.24 -9.52
C LYS A 53 -9.97 7.74 -9.06
N LEU A 54 -9.68 7.50 -7.78
CA LEU A 54 -8.51 8.05 -7.08
C LEU A 54 -7.23 7.90 -7.90
N GLY A 55 -6.46 8.99 -7.96
CA GLY A 55 -5.28 9.11 -8.79
C GLY A 55 -4.93 10.58 -9.03
N ARG A 56 -4.12 10.87 -10.04
CA ARG A 56 -3.66 12.22 -10.37
C ARG A 56 -4.80 13.18 -10.70
N ASP A 57 -5.80 12.69 -11.44
CA ASP A 57 -6.91 13.49 -11.96
C ASP A 57 -8.26 13.19 -11.28
N GLY A 58 -8.32 12.13 -10.46
CA GLY A 58 -9.54 11.73 -9.74
C GLY A 58 -9.60 12.40 -8.37
N PRO A 59 -10.64 13.20 -8.05
CA PRO A 59 -10.64 14.03 -6.86
C PRO A 59 -10.58 13.20 -5.58
N ILE A 60 -9.69 13.60 -4.67
CA ILE A 60 -9.67 13.12 -3.29
C ILE A 60 -10.92 13.64 -2.57
N SER A 61 -11.62 12.74 -1.88
CA SER A 61 -12.80 13.06 -1.09
C SER A 61 -12.50 13.14 0.40
N LEU A 62 -11.67 12.22 0.91
CA LEU A 62 -11.36 12.04 2.32
C LEU A 62 -9.89 11.71 2.49
N VAL A 63 -9.33 12.13 3.62
CA VAL A 63 -8.03 11.65 4.11
C VAL A 63 -8.24 11.14 5.52
N GLN A 64 -7.89 9.89 5.78
CA GLN A 64 -8.06 9.26 7.07
C GLN A 64 -6.71 9.13 7.76
N LEU A 65 -6.66 9.51 9.04
CA LEU A 65 -5.53 9.24 9.92
C LEU A 65 -6.04 8.47 11.12
N ALA A 66 -5.41 7.35 11.48
CA ALA A 66 -5.74 6.67 12.73
C ALA A 66 -4.52 6.49 13.62
N THR A 67 -4.78 6.38 14.92
CA THR A 67 -3.78 6.18 15.97
C THR A 67 -3.97 4.82 16.62
N ALA A 68 -2.87 4.26 17.16
CA ALA A 68 -2.88 2.91 17.75
C ALA A 68 -3.77 2.75 19.00
N ASP A 69 -4.28 3.84 19.56
CA ASP A 69 -5.25 3.84 20.66
C ASP A 69 -6.71 3.70 20.19
N GLY A 70 -6.95 3.58 18.88
CA GLY A 70 -8.26 3.27 18.32
C GLY A 70 -9.07 4.49 17.86
N THR A 71 -8.47 5.69 17.84
CA THR A 71 -9.12 6.88 17.30
C THR A 71 -8.82 7.05 15.80
N ALA A 72 -9.86 7.30 15.01
CA ALA A 72 -9.75 7.64 13.59
C ALA A 72 -10.23 9.07 13.33
N TYR A 73 -9.42 9.84 12.63
CA TYR A 73 -9.71 11.20 12.19
C TYR A 73 -9.97 11.18 10.69
N VAL A 74 -11.20 11.49 10.29
CA VAL A 74 -11.62 11.48 8.87
C VAL A 74 -11.75 12.91 8.40
N VAL A 75 -10.77 13.38 7.62
CA VAL A 75 -10.72 14.75 7.09
C VAL A 75 -11.56 14.85 5.82
N ASP A 76 -12.57 15.71 5.84
CA ASP A 76 -13.48 15.93 4.72
C ASP A 76 -12.88 16.92 3.71
N VAL A 77 -12.17 16.39 2.71
CA VAL A 77 -11.51 17.20 1.68
C VAL A 77 -12.54 17.85 0.74
N VAL A 78 -13.70 17.23 0.51
CA VAL A 78 -14.77 17.84 -0.31
C VAL A 78 -15.33 19.09 0.37
N ALA A 79 -15.56 19.04 1.68
CA ALA A 79 -16.08 20.19 2.44
C ALA A 79 -15.03 21.31 2.59
N LEU A 80 -13.76 20.96 2.72
CA LEU A 80 -12.68 21.90 3.06
C LEU A 80 -11.86 22.38 1.86
N GLY A 81 -11.89 21.67 0.74
CA GLY A 81 -11.00 21.88 -0.40
C GLY A 81 -9.53 21.91 0.02
N ALA A 82 -8.75 22.80 -0.60
CA ALA A 82 -7.35 23.02 -0.23
C ALA A 82 -7.14 23.45 1.23
N GLY A 83 -8.18 24.01 1.88
CA GLY A 83 -8.15 24.40 3.29
C GLY A 83 -7.90 23.22 4.25
N ALA A 84 -8.20 21.98 3.83
CA ALA A 84 -7.89 20.78 4.60
C ALA A 84 -6.39 20.65 4.93
N PHE A 85 -5.52 21.16 4.04
CA PHE A 85 -4.07 20.98 4.12
C PHE A 85 -3.34 22.17 4.72
N VAL A 86 -4.04 23.26 5.05
CA VAL A 86 -3.44 24.48 5.62
C VAL A 86 -3.42 24.45 7.16
N SER A 87 -4.22 23.59 7.78
CA SER A 87 -4.43 23.56 9.23
C SER A 87 -3.58 22.49 9.94
N GLY A 88 -2.38 22.20 9.45
CA GLY A 88 -1.43 21.24 10.04
C GLY A 88 -1.34 19.88 9.33
N LEU A 89 -2.34 19.51 8.51
CA LEU A 89 -2.37 18.17 7.89
C LEU A 89 -1.21 17.96 6.92
N LYS A 90 -0.84 18.97 6.14
CA LYS A 90 0.31 18.90 5.23
C LYS A 90 1.60 18.63 6.02
N GLU A 91 1.81 19.33 7.13
CA GLU A 91 2.98 19.18 7.99
C GLU A 91 3.07 17.77 8.58
N ILE A 92 1.95 17.18 9.00
CA ILE A 92 1.88 15.79 9.46
C ILE A 92 2.25 14.81 8.36
N LEU A 93 1.65 14.96 7.17
CA LEU A 93 1.86 14.06 6.04
C LEU A 93 3.30 14.15 5.48
N GLU A 94 3.89 15.35 5.45
CA GLU A 94 5.25 15.59 4.95
C GLU A 94 6.35 15.35 6.01
N SER A 95 5.98 15.13 7.27
CA SER A 95 6.94 14.83 8.35
C SER A 95 7.64 13.49 8.13
N GLU A 96 8.97 13.44 8.26
CA GLU A 96 9.73 12.18 8.30
C GLU A 96 9.74 11.56 9.70
N ARG A 97 9.47 12.35 10.75
CA ARG A 97 9.43 11.87 12.13
C ARG A 97 8.19 11.03 12.43
N ILE A 98 7.05 11.43 11.85
CA ILE A 98 5.78 10.73 12.05
C ILE A 98 5.66 9.70 10.93
N VAL A 99 5.66 8.43 11.28
CA VAL A 99 5.49 7.33 10.34
C VAL A 99 4.05 7.26 9.87
N LYS A 100 3.84 7.09 8.56
CA LYS A 100 2.54 6.78 7.95
C LYS A 100 2.51 5.32 7.56
N LEU A 101 1.79 4.50 8.32
CA LEU A 101 1.41 3.14 7.90
C LEU A 101 0.38 3.25 6.78
N VAL A 102 0.66 2.62 5.65
CA VAL A 102 -0.23 2.62 4.48
C VAL A 102 -0.27 1.21 3.92
N PHE A 103 -1.29 0.85 3.14
CA PHE A 103 -1.28 -0.35 2.33
C PHE A 103 -1.39 0.04 0.86
N ASP A 104 -0.32 -0.21 0.08
CA ASP A 104 -0.25 0.18 -1.33
C ASP A 104 -0.30 1.71 -1.59
N CYS A 105 0.68 2.43 -1.04
CA CYS A 105 0.74 3.89 -1.00
C CYS A 105 0.89 4.62 -2.37
N ARG A 106 1.03 3.88 -3.48
CA ARG A 106 1.42 4.44 -4.79
C ARG A 106 0.43 5.48 -5.29
N THR A 107 -0.86 5.15 -5.28
CA THR A 107 -1.91 6.00 -5.83
C THR A 107 -2.20 7.17 -4.89
N ASP A 108 -2.27 6.92 -3.58
CA ASP A 108 -2.54 7.94 -2.57
C ASP A 108 -1.47 9.04 -2.58
N CYS A 109 -0.20 8.64 -2.63
CA CYS A 109 0.92 9.57 -2.67
C CYS A 109 0.98 10.38 -3.97
N ASP A 110 0.59 9.80 -5.11
CA ASP A 110 0.49 10.52 -6.39
C ASP A 110 -0.67 11.52 -6.37
N ALA A 111 -1.85 11.09 -5.91
CA ALA A 111 -3.04 11.93 -5.81
C ALA A 111 -2.81 13.15 -4.89
N LEU A 112 -2.28 12.92 -3.68
CA LEU A 112 -1.98 13.99 -2.72
C LEU A 112 -0.95 15.00 -3.25
N LEU A 113 0.08 14.52 -3.94
CA LEU A 113 1.09 15.39 -4.53
C LEU A 113 0.52 16.20 -5.69
N ALA A 114 -0.20 15.55 -6.61
CA ALA A 114 -0.68 16.18 -7.81
C ALA A 114 -1.80 17.20 -7.55
N GLN A 115 -2.73 16.88 -6.65
CA GLN A 115 -3.92 17.70 -6.43
C GLN A 115 -3.68 18.81 -5.40
N PHE A 116 -2.86 18.55 -4.38
CA PHE A 116 -2.69 19.45 -3.23
C PHE A 116 -1.23 19.82 -2.95
N GLY A 117 -0.27 19.35 -3.76
CA GLY A 117 1.15 19.60 -3.56
C GLY A 117 1.70 18.96 -2.29
N VAL A 118 1.04 17.93 -1.74
CA VAL A 118 1.43 17.27 -0.49
C VAL A 118 2.31 16.06 -0.79
N ARG A 119 3.61 16.15 -0.47
CA ARG A 119 4.56 15.05 -0.67
C ARG A 119 4.67 14.21 0.61
N VAL A 120 3.80 13.20 0.74
CA VAL A 120 3.83 12.28 1.90
C VAL A 120 5.23 11.68 2.09
N ARG A 121 5.79 11.78 3.30
CA ARG A 121 7.11 11.23 3.69
C ARG A 121 6.96 10.23 4.82
N GLY A 122 8.02 9.53 5.24
CA GLY A 122 7.95 8.60 6.38
C GLY A 122 6.95 7.45 6.19
N VAL A 123 6.70 7.03 4.95
CA VAL A 123 5.76 5.95 4.65
C VAL A 123 6.34 4.59 5.08
N ARG A 124 5.48 3.70 5.56
CA ARG A 124 5.76 2.28 5.80
C ARG A 124 4.60 1.47 5.22
N ASP A 125 4.87 0.85 4.08
CA ASP A 125 3.84 0.17 3.29
C ASP A 125 3.69 -1.31 3.74
N LEU A 126 2.55 -1.65 4.33
CA LEU A 126 2.28 -2.99 4.84
C LEU A 126 2.17 -4.05 3.72
N GLN A 127 1.84 -3.65 2.48
CA GLN A 127 1.88 -4.57 1.34
C GLN A 127 3.32 -4.99 1.02
N LEU A 128 4.28 -4.08 1.16
CA LEU A 128 5.70 -4.39 1.01
C LEU A 128 6.24 -5.21 2.18
N LEU A 129 5.86 -4.85 3.42
CA LEU A 129 6.22 -5.62 4.60
C LEU A 129 5.72 -7.08 4.48
N GLU A 130 4.54 -7.29 3.90
CA GLU A 130 3.99 -8.62 3.67
C GLU A 130 4.90 -9.42 2.75
N VAL A 131 5.36 -8.84 1.63
CA VAL A 131 6.31 -9.50 0.73
C VAL A 131 7.66 -9.76 1.41
N MET A 132 8.18 -8.78 2.17
CA MET A 132 9.47 -8.86 2.85
C MET A 132 9.55 -9.97 3.91
N THR A 133 8.40 -10.30 4.51
CA THR A 133 8.30 -11.24 5.65
C THR A 133 7.81 -12.62 5.23
N ARG A 134 7.64 -12.89 3.94
CA ARG A 134 7.31 -14.23 3.44
C ARG A 134 8.46 -15.21 3.69
N CYS A 135 8.14 -16.34 4.33
CA CYS A 135 9.01 -17.51 4.44
C CYS A 135 8.66 -18.53 3.34
N ASP A 136 8.63 -18.09 2.09
CA ASP A 136 8.29 -18.94 0.95
C ASP A 136 9.55 -19.54 0.32
N ASP A 137 9.52 -20.82 -0.01
CA ASP A 137 10.45 -21.39 -0.97
C ASP A 137 10.10 -20.96 -2.41
N LEU A 138 10.94 -21.34 -3.38
CA LEU A 138 10.74 -20.96 -4.78
C LEU A 138 9.39 -21.47 -5.31
N ASP A 139 8.99 -22.70 -4.99
CA ASP A 139 7.74 -23.30 -5.48
C ASP A 139 6.52 -22.53 -4.96
N LYS A 140 6.51 -22.20 -3.67
CA LYS A 140 5.44 -21.41 -3.06
C LYS A 140 5.42 -19.99 -3.61
N GLN A 141 6.57 -19.35 -3.79
CA GLN A 141 6.67 -18.03 -4.44
C GLN A 141 6.07 -18.05 -5.85
N LEU A 142 6.44 -19.04 -6.68
CA LEU A 142 5.91 -19.20 -8.03
C LEU A 142 4.41 -19.51 -8.02
N SER A 143 3.92 -20.29 -7.05
CA SER A 143 2.49 -20.59 -6.90
C SER A 143 1.66 -19.32 -6.70
N ARG A 144 2.16 -18.35 -5.92
CA ARG A 144 1.51 -17.05 -5.70
C ARG A 144 1.35 -16.24 -6.99
N LEU A 145 2.15 -16.47 -8.03
CA LEU A 145 2.01 -15.77 -9.30
C LEU A 145 0.78 -16.24 -10.11
N SER A 146 0.35 -17.48 -9.90
CA SER A 146 -0.64 -18.18 -10.74
C SER A 146 -2.01 -17.50 -10.87
N PRO A 147 -2.55 -16.79 -9.85
CA PRO A 147 -3.82 -16.08 -10.03
C PRO A 147 -3.72 -14.83 -10.93
N PHE A 148 -2.55 -14.52 -11.51
CA PHE A 148 -2.35 -13.39 -12.45
C PHE A 148 -1.56 -13.82 -13.70
N LEU A 149 -0.54 -14.66 -13.54
CA LEU A 149 0.27 -15.22 -14.61
C LEU A 149 -0.14 -16.67 -14.87
N HIS A 150 -0.30 -17.06 -16.13
CA HIS A 150 -0.76 -18.40 -16.48
C HIS A 150 0.19 -19.49 -15.96
N HIS A 151 -0.33 -20.48 -15.22
CA HIS A 151 0.46 -21.48 -14.51
C HIS A 151 1.45 -22.25 -15.41
N ALA A 152 1.06 -22.57 -16.65
CA ALA A 152 1.94 -23.27 -17.60
C ALA A 152 3.17 -22.45 -17.98
N ASN A 153 3.05 -21.12 -18.09
CA ASN A 153 4.18 -20.25 -18.39
C ASN A 153 5.12 -20.19 -17.19
N VAL A 154 4.56 -20.01 -15.99
CA VAL A 154 5.33 -19.95 -14.74
C VAL A 154 6.15 -21.22 -14.54
N ARG A 155 5.55 -22.40 -14.77
CA ARG A 155 6.24 -23.70 -14.65
C ARG A 155 7.23 -23.96 -15.79
N GLY A 156 6.90 -23.56 -17.02
CA GLY A 156 7.73 -23.81 -18.20
C GLY A 156 9.01 -22.97 -18.27
N GLU A 157 9.00 -21.75 -17.70
CA GLU A 157 10.12 -20.81 -17.78
C GLU A 157 10.46 -20.18 -16.41
N GLN A 158 10.59 -20.99 -15.36
CA GLN A 158 10.83 -20.52 -13.98
C GLN A 158 11.98 -19.51 -13.83
N ALA A 159 13.02 -19.63 -14.66
CA ALA A 159 14.17 -18.72 -14.65
C ALA A 159 13.81 -17.24 -14.87
N ILE A 160 12.70 -16.95 -15.58
CA ILE A 160 12.19 -15.58 -15.76
C ILE A 160 11.46 -15.08 -14.51
N TYR A 161 10.82 -15.99 -13.77
CA TYR A 161 9.91 -15.64 -12.67
C TYR A 161 10.57 -15.65 -11.29
N LYS A 162 11.80 -16.16 -11.17
CA LYS A 162 12.54 -16.25 -9.90
C LYS A 162 12.69 -14.92 -9.13
N ASN A 163 12.62 -13.78 -9.84
CA ASN A 163 12.71 -12.43 -9.26
C ASN A 163 11.37 -11.68 -9.33
N VAL A 164 10.30 -12.32 -9.81
CA VAL A 164 8.98 -11.70 -9.99
C VAL A 164 8.12 -12.09 -8.81
N HIS A 165 7.69 -11.11 -8.00
CA HIS A 165 6.87 -11.36 -6.82
C HIS A 165 5.49 -10.77 -7.01
N ARG A 166 4.45 -11.48 -6.53
CA ARG A 166 3.09 -10.94 -6.48
C ARG A 166 2.89 -10.06 -5.26
N LEU A 167 2.22 -8.94 -5.46
CA LEU A 167 1.65 -8.09 -4.42
C LEU A 167 0.26 -8.60 -4.05
N SER A 168 0.01 -8.79 -2.75
CA SER A 168 -1.30 -9.20 -2.23
C SER A 168 -2.23 -8.00 -2.11
N SER A 169 -3.53 -8.17 -2.38
CA SER A 169 -4.53 -7.15 -2.06
C SER A 169 -4.76 -7.11 -0.55
N LEU A 170 -5.25 -5.97 -0.04
CA LEU A 170 -5.58 -5.83 1.39
C LEU A 170 -6.53 -6.95 1.84
N ALA A 171 -7.58 -7.21 1.06
CA ALA A 171 -8.55 -8.29 1.32
C ALA A 171 -7.89 -9.67 1.43
N TYR A 172 -7.00 -10.02 0.49
CA TYR A 172 -6.29 -11.30 0.54
C TYR A 172 -5.37 -11.37 1.75
N THR A 173 -4.66 -10.29 2.05
CA THR A 173 -3.77 -10.20 3.22
C THR A 173 -4.56 -10.36 4.53
N MET A 174 -5.72 -9.70 4.68
CA MET A 174 -6.57 -9.88 5.87
C MET A 174 -6.99 -11.34 6.06
N VAL A 175 -7.25 -12.07 4.97
CA VAL A 175 -7.53 -13.51 5.00
C VAL A 175 -6.31 -14.33 5.38
N GLU A 176 -5.15 -14.06 4.78
CA GLU A 176 -3.90 -14.75 5.10
C GLU A 176 -3.50 -14.59 6.58
N PHE A 177 -3.82 -13.45 7.18
CA PHE A 177 -3.55 -13.16 8.59
C PHE A 177 -4.76 -13.37 9.52
N GLU A 178 -5.83 -14.02 9.05
CA GLU A 178 -7.01 -14.41 9.84
C GLU A 178 -7.68 -13.25 10.63
N ILE A 179 -7.71 -12.05 10.04
CA ILE A 179 -8.36 -10.83 10.59
C ILE A 179 -9.87 -10.80 10.23
N VAL A 180 -10.37 -11.89 9.66
CA VAL A 180 -11.55 -11.96 8.78
C VAL A 180 -12.89 -11.89 9.51
N GLY A 181 -12.94 -12.26 10.80
CA GLY A 181 -14.20 -12.57 11.50
C GLY A 181 -15.23 -11.42 11.58
N LYS A 182 -14.80 -10.15 11.44
CA LYS A 182 -15.69 -8.96 11.48
C LYS A 182 -15.61 -8.09 10.21
N TRP A 183 -14.56 -8.26 9.40
CA TRP A 183 -14.25 -7.43 8.23
C TRP A 183 -15.15 -7.71 7.02
N VAL A 184 -15.51 -8.97 6.80
CA VAL A 184 -16.17 -9.43 5.56
C VAL A 184 -17.65 -9.05 5.48
N GLU A 185 -18.36 -8.99 6.61
CA GLU A 185 -19.80 -8.72 6.62
C GLU A 185 -20.12 -7.23 6.51
N ALA A 186 -19.36 -6.38 7.23
CA ALA A 186 -19.53 -4.92 7.19
C ALA A 186 -19.09 -4.31 5.85
N LYS A 187 -17.99 -4.79 5.26
CA LYS A 187 -17.44 -4.16 4.05
C LYS A 187 -18.15 -4.53 2.75
N LYS A 188 -18.77 -5.71 2.63
CA LYS A 188 -19.42 -6.13 1.37
C LYS A 188 -20.58 -5.23 0.96
N ALA A 189 -21.42 -4.81 1.91
CA ALA A 189 -22.59 -4.00 1.62
C ALA A 189 -22.19 -2.59 1.17
N THR A 190 -21.26 -1.95 1.87
CA THR A 190 -20.78 -0.60 1.53
C THR A 190 -19.91 -0.61 0.27
N GLN A 191 -19.05 -1.62 0.10
CA GLN A 191 -18.23 -1.78 -1.10
C GLN A 191 -19.08 -1.88 -2.37
N GLN A 192 -20.18 -2.64 -2.34
CA GLN A 192 -21.10 -2.73 -3.48
C GLN A 192 -21.71 -1.36 -3.82
N GLN A 193 -22.06 -0.55 -2.81
CA GLN A 193 -22.58 0.80 -3.04
C GLN A 193 -21.56 1.71 -3.74
N PHE A 194 -20.26 1.56 -3.45
CA PHE A 194 -19.21 2.32 -4.12
C PHE A 194 -19.07 1.92 -5.59
N GLU A 195 -19.13 0.61 -5.85
CA GLU A 195 -19.03 0.05 -7.20
C GLU A 195 -20.23 0.48 -8.06
N ASP A 196 -21.42 0.57 -7.46
CA ASP A 196 -22.66 0.97 -8.12
C ASP A 196 -22.77 2.50 -8.30
N ASN A 197 -22.16 3.29 -7.41
CA ASN A 197 -22.19 4.76 -7.45
C ASN A 197 -20.77 5.36 -7.56
N PRO A 198 -20.31 5.73 -8.77
CA PRO A 198 -19.00 6.34 -8.98
C PRO A 198 -18.77 7.65 -8.23
N SER A 199 -19.82 8.31 -7.73
CA SER A 199 -19.71 9.56 -6.95
C SER A 199 -20.00 9.38 -5.46
N PHE A 200 -20.16 8.15 -4.98
CA PHE A 200 -20.45 7.83 -3.57
C PHE A 200 -19.59 8.66 -2.60
N TRP A 201 -18.28 8.64 -2.81
CA TRP A 201 -17.31 9.34 -1.96
C TRP A 201 -17.42 10.87 -1.99
N MET A 202 -18.05 11.43 -3.01
CA MET A 202 -18.18 12.87 -3.24
C MET A 202 -19.49 13.45 -2.68
N GLU A 203 -20.45 12.61 -2.31
CA GLU A 203 -21.75 13.06 -1.82
C GLU A 203 -21.65 13.65 -0.41
N ARG A 204 -22.41 14.72 -0.15
CA ARG A 204 -22.47 15.37 1.16
C ARG A 204 -23.93 15.67 1.58
N PRO A 205 -24.28 15.59 2.88
CA PRO A 205 -23.41 15.23 4.01
C PRO A 205 -22.87 13.79 3.89
N LEU A 206 -21.67 13.55 4.43
CA LEU A 206 -21.04 12.24 4.35
C LEU A 206 -21.92 11.22 5.09
N ALA A 207 -22.30 10.14 4.40
CA ALA A 207 -23.13 9.09 5.00
C ALA A 207 -22.42 8.46 6.21
N PRO A 208 -23.13 8.14 7.31
CA PRO A 208 -22.54 7.49 8.48
C PRO A 208 -21.78 6.20 8.13
N GLU A 209 -22.31 5.40 7.22
CA GLU A 209 -21.71 4.15 6.76
C GLU A 209 -20.41 4.39 5.98
N ALA A 210 -20.33 5.49 5.22
CA ALA A 210 -19.11 5.90 4.52
C ALA A 210 -18.04 6.36 5.51
N LEU A 211 -18.45 7.11 6.54
CA LEU A 211 -17.57 7.58 7.61
C LEU A 211 -17.00 6.41 8.42
N GLU A 212 -17.84 5.44 8.81
CA GLU A 212 -17.43 4.23 9.51
C GLU A 212 -16.50 3.36 8.67
N TYR A 213 -16.82 3.17 7.38
CA TYR A 213 -15.96 2.43 6.47
C TYR A 213 -14.56 3.06 6.38
N ALA A 214 -14.50 4.36 6.05
CA ALA A 214 -13.26 5.11 5.94
C ALA A 214 -12.42 5.02 7.22
N ALA A 215 -13.05 5.17 8.39
CA ALA A 215 -12.36 5.07 9.68
C ALA A 215 -11.79 3.67 9.92
N GLN A 216 -12.55 2.62 9.60
CA GLN A 216 -12.12 1.24 9.77
C GLN A 216 -10.91 0.90 8.88
N ASP A 217 -10.87 1.36 7.63
CA ASP A 217 -9.76 1.09 6.70
C ASP A 217 -8.43 1.56 7.25
N ALA A 218 -8.38 2.76 7.83
CA ALA A 218 -7.18 3.27 8.50
C ALA A 218 -6.87 2.50 9.81
N LEU A 219 -7.86 2.21 10.64
CA LEU A 219 -7.65 1.52 11.94
C LEU A 219 -7.10 0.09 11.77
N LEU A 220 -7.62 -0.63 10.79
CA LEU A 220 -7.27 -2.02 10.50
C LEU A 220 -5.80 -2.20 10.10
N LEU A 221 -5.11 -1.14 9.66
CA LEU A 221 -3.68 -1.23 9.35
C LEU A 221 -2.83 -1.52 10.60
N PHE A 222 -3.24 -1.05 11.79
CA PHE A 222 -2.56 -1.42 13.03
C PHE A 222 -2.81 -2.88 13.40
N GLU A 223 -4.05 -3.37 13.26
CA GLU A 223 -4.37 -4.79 13.48
C GLU A 223 -3.59 -5.70 12.54
N LEU A 224 -3.49 -5.30 11.27
CA LEU A 224 -2.71 -6.02 10.28
C LEU A 224 -1.23 -6.05 10.66
N LEU A 225 -0.65 -4.92 11.06
CA LEU A 225 0.74 -4.86 11.51
C LEU A 225 0.98 -5.80 12.71
N ASP A 226 0.12 -5.75 13.73
CA ASP A 226 0.22 -6.62 14.91
C ASP A 226 0.12 -8.10 14.53
N ALA A 227 -0.83 -8.46 13.66
CA ALA A 227 -0.98 -9.81 13.15
C ALA A 227 0.23 -10.28 12.35
N MET A 228 0.85 -9.40 11.55
CA MET A 228 2.06 -9.69 10.80
C MET A 228 3.25 -9.93 11.74
N ILE A 229 3.44 -9.07 12.75
CA ILE A 229 4.51 -9.23 13.75
C ILE A 229 4.41 -10.59 14.43
N VAL A 230 3.22 -10.95 14.90
CA VAL A 230 2.98 -12.22 15.61
C VAL A 230 3.11 -13.43 14.69
N ARG A 231 2.40 -13.44 13.55
CA ARG A 231 2.32 -14.63 12.69
C ARG A 231 3.55 -14.83 11.81
N ARG A 232 4.35 -13.79 11.56
CA ARG A 232 5.65 -13.91 10.90
C ARG A 232 6.80 -14.06 11.89
N GLU A 233 6.50 -14.15 13.20
CA GLU A 233 7.48 -14.31 14.27
C GLU A 233 8.60 -13.28 14.18
N LEU A 234 8.22 -12.01 13.91
CA LEU A 234 9.21 -10.93 13.89
C LEU A 234 9.83 -10.76 15.29
N PRO A 235 11.08 -10.29 15.39
CA PRO A 235 11.75 -10.09 16.66
C PRO A 235 10.89 -9.29 17.65
N ALA A 236 10.98 -9.58 18.94
CA ALA A 236 10.15 -8.95 19.96
C ALA A 236 10.36 -7.42 20.04
N GLU A 237 11.54 -6.97 19.64
CA GLU A 237 11.96 -5.58 19.53
C GLU A 237 11.62 -4.93 18.18
N TYR A 238 10.97 -5.66 17.25
CA TYR A 238 10.59 -5.13 15.95
C TYR A 238 9.75 -3.87 16.11
N SER A 239 10.17 -2.82 15.42
CA SER A 239 9.46 -1.55 15.33
C SER A 239 9.39 -1.14 13.87
N VAL A 240 8.16 -0.99 13.37
CA VAL A 240 7.92 -0.52 12.00
C VAL A 240 8.53 0.86 11.75
N ALA A 241 8.61 1.69 12.79
CA ALA A 241 9.23 3.01 12.72
C ALA A 241 10.75 2.93 12.52
N ALA A 242 11.40 1.94 13.14
CA ALA A 242 12.84 1.73 13.05
C ALA A 242 13.28 0.88 11.83
N ASP A 243 12.33 0.33 11.06
CA ASP A 243 12.62 -0.50 9.89
C ASP A 243 13.06 0.35 8.68
N SER A 244 14.36 0.62 8.60
CA SER A 244 14.99 1.39 7.52
C SER A 244 14.91 0.74 6.14
N ARG A 245 14.77 -0.60 6.09
CA ARG A 245 14.61 -1.34 4.82
C ARG A 245 13.21 -1.10 4.28
N LEU A 246 12.19 -1.22 5.13
CA LEU A 246 10.82 -0.91 4.77
C LEU A 246 10.65 0.58 4.42
N GLU A 247 11.31 1.48 5.14
CA GLU A 247 11.35 2.91 4.83
C GLU A 247 11.80 3.19 3.40
N THR A 248 12.99 2.69 3.06
CA THR A 248 13.61 2.94 1.76
C THR A 248 12.74 2.37 0.66
N ALA A 249 12.26 1.14 0.83
CA ALA A 249 11.38 0.48 -0.12
C ALA A 249 10.07 1.24 -0.32
N SER A 250 9.43 1.68 0.78
CA SER A 250 8.16 2.40 0.73
C SER A 250 8.30 3.77 0.06
N SER A 251 9.41 4.48 0.29
CA SER A 251 9.68 5.75 -0.40
C SER A 251 9.85 5.53 -1.91
N LEU A 252 10.64 4.53 -2.33
CA LEU A 252 10.79 4.19 -3.74
C LEU A 252 9.46 3.77 -4.37
N TYR A 253 8.63 3.06 -3.61
CA TYR A 253 7.33 2.59 -4.04
C TYR A 253 6.35 3.75 -4.26
N ALA A 254 6.25 4.69 -3.31
CA ALA A 254 5.49 5.93 -3.49
C ALA A 254 5.98 6.74 -4.70
N ASP A 255 7.29 6.78 -4.93
CA ASP A 255 7.92 7.48 -6.06
C ASP A 255 7.63 6.86 -7.42
N LEU A 256 7.13 5.62 -7.51
CA LEU A 256 6.81 4.97 -8.79
C LEU A 256 5.80 5.74 -9.63
N LYS A 257 4.72 6.24 -9.01
CA LYS A 257 3.68 7.03 -9.69
C LYS A 257 3.95 8.53 -9.59
N ARG A 258 4.22 9.04 -8.39
CA ARG A 258 4.34 10.48 -8.14
C ARG A 258 5.55 11.17 -8.78
N SER A 259 6.55 10.40 -9.22
CA SER A 259 7.68 10.94 -9.98
C SER A 259 7.47 10.92 -11.50
N GLN A 260 6.36 10.33 -11.98
CA GLN A 260 6.05 10.33 -13.41
C GLN A 260 5.61 11.71 -13.86
N SER A 261 6.11 12.18 -14.99
CA SER A 261 5.70 13.46 -15.57
C SER A 261 4.29 13.42 -16.16
N GLN A 262 3.81 12.24 -16.54
CA GLN A 262 2.48 12.01 -17.11
C GLN A 262 1.61 11.23 -16.13
N ASN A 263 0.29 11.37 -16.25
CA ASN A 263 -0.65 10.52 -15.53
C ASN A 263 -0.49 9.05 -16.00
N VAL A 264 -0.24 8.15 -15.06
CA VAL A 264 -0.06 6.71 -15.30
C VAL A 264 -1.15 5.84 -14.66
N ASP A 265 -2.24 6.42 -14.17
CA ASP A 265 -3.30 5.70 -13.48
C ASP A 265 -4.06 4.72 -14.38
N ALA A 266 -4.15 5.02 -15.67
CA ALA A 266 -4.72 4.11 -16.66
C ALA A 266 -3.67 3.17 -17.30
N ASP A 267 -2.37 3.35 -17.03
CA ASP A 267 -1.32 2.53 -17.65
C ASP A 267 -1.25 1.15 -16.98
N PRO A 268 -1.53 0.04 -17.70
CA PRO A 268 -1.48 -1.32 -17.15
C PRO A 268 -0.09 -1.71 -16.62
N LYS A 269 0.97 -1.01 -17.00
CA LYS A 269 2.34 -1.22 -16.50
C LYS A 269 2.56 -0.72 -15.08
N PHE A 270 1.73 0.20 -14.60
CA PHE A 270 1.77 0.71 -13.23
C PHE A 270 0.68 0.09 -12.37
N ASN A 271 -0.35 -0.49 -13.00
CA ASN A 271 -1.54 -1.02 -12.33
C ASN A 271 -1.64 -2.54 -12.55
N HIS A 272 -0.69 -3.27 -11.96
CA HIS A 272 -0.69 -4.74 -11.93
C HIS A 272 -0.16 -5.26 -10.58
N PRO A 273 -0.51 -6.49 -10.17
CA PRO A 273 -0.16 -7.01 -8.85
C PRO A 273 1.24 -7.66 -8.83
N LEU A 274 2.21 -7.12 -9.57
CA LEU A 274 3.61 -7.62 -9.51
C LEU A 274 4.49 -6.53 -8.92
N LEU A 275 5.30 -6.89 -7.94
CA LEU A 275 6.26 -6.00 -7.30
C LEU A 275 7.26 -5.51 -8.36
N PRO A 276 7.39 -4.20 -8.59
CA PRO A 276 8.43 -3.68 -9.47
C PRO A 276 9.82 -4.03 -8.92
N LEU A 277 10.74 -4.46 -9.79
CA LEU A 277 12.09 -4.88 -9.37
C LEU A 277 12.81 -3.75 -8.62
N PHE A 278 13.68 -4.11 -7.67
CA PHE A 278 14.51 -3.17 -6.89
C PHE A 278 13.72 -2.16 -6.05
N ILE A 279 12.43 -2.38 -5.81
CA ILE A 279 11.73 -1.72 -4.71
C ILE A 279 12.17 -2.33 -3.38
N LEU A 280 12.24 -3.67 -3.32
CA LEU A 280 12.85 -4.39 -2.22
C LEU A 280 14.29 -4.74 -2.59
N ASP A 281 15.25 -4.30 -1.79
CA ASP A 281 16.69 -4.54 -1.98
C ASP A 281 17.06 -6.04 -2.00
N THR A 282 16.25 -6.88 -1.36
CA THR A 282 16.39 -8.33 -1.39
C THR A 282 15.91 -8.97 -2.69
N ILE A 283 15.24 -8.22 -3.58
CA ILE A 283 14.60 -8.72 -4.79
C ILE A 283 14.85 -7.75 -5.98
N PRO A 284 15.69 -8.12 -6.94
CA PRO A 284 16.50 -9.34 -7.02
C PRO A 284 17.70 -9.28 -6.05
N ARG A 285 18.28 -10.44 -5.70
CA ARG A 285 19.54 -10.53 -4.90
C ARG A 285 20.78 -10.14 -5.72
N LEU A 286 20.72 -8.98 -6.37
CA LEU A 286 21.77 -8.43 -7.24
C LEU A 286 22.04 -6.97 -6.83
N PRO A 287 23.30 -6.52 -6.80
CA PRO A 287 23.62 -5.14 -6.50
C PRO A 287 23.26 -4.21 -7.68
N MET A 288 22.87 -2.97 -7.38
CA MET A 288 22.64 -1.92 -8.37
C MET A 288 23.97 -1.30 -8.84
N GLU A 289 24.70 -1.99 -9.71
CA GLU A 289 26.03 -1.58 -10.18
C GLU A 289 26.03 -1.16 -11.66
N PRO A 290 26.79 -0.12 -12.05
CA PRO A 290 27.01 0.26 -13.45
C PRO A 290 27.79 -0.80 -14.26
N PRO A 291 27.64 -0.86 -15.60
CA PRO A 291 26.75 -0.02 -16.41
C PRO A 291 25.27 -0.42 -16.22
N LEU A 292 24.42 0.60 -16.05
CA LEU A 292 22.98 0.40 -15.99
C LEU A 292 22.39 0.48 -17.39
N LEU A 293 21.43 -0.40 -17.69
CA LEU A 293 20.69 -0.42 -18.94
C LEU A 293 19.22 -0.09 -18.68
N VAL A 294 18.64 0.72 -19.57
CA VAL A 294 17.22 1.08 -19.50
C VAL A 294 16.36 -0.10 -19.97
N CYS A 295 15.37 -0.48 -19.16
CA CYS A 295 14.32 -1.40 -19.58
C CYS A 295 13.33 -0.70 -20.51
N ARG A 296 13.13 -1.21 -21.73
CA ARG A 296 12.16 -0.65 -22.69
C ARG A 296 10.70 -0.80 -22.29
N GLY A 297 10.40 -1.61 -21.28
CA GLY A 297 9.05 -1.81 -20.76
C GLY A 297 8.65 -0.67 -19.82
N CYS A 298 9.30 -0.62 -18.65
CA CYS A 298 9.02 0.34 -17.58
C CYS A 298 9.91 1.59 -17.58
N GLN A 299 10.86 1.72 -18.52
CA GLN A 299 11.78 2.86 -18.65
C GLN A 299 12.71 3.10 -17.45
N ARG A 300 12.80 2.13 -16.52
CA ARG A 300 13.73 2.18 -15.38
C ARG A 300 15.08 1.58 -15.74
N GLU A 301 16.12 2.04 -15.05
CA GLU A 301 17.49 1.56 -15.17
C GLU A 301 17.75 0.36 -14.27
N PHE A 302 18.47 -0.64 -14.79
CA PHE A 302 18.83 -1.85 -14.05
C PHE A 302 20.24 -2.34 -14.43
N PRO A 303 20.90 -3.11 -13.56
CA PRO A 303 22.17 -3.76 -13.87
C PRO A 303 22.04 -4.69 -15.08
N GLU A 304 23.10 -4.82 -15.86
CA GLU A 304 23.12 -5.68 -17.06
C GLU A 304 22.65 -7.13 -16.76
N ALA A 305 22.98 -7.65 -15.57
CA ALA A 305 22.62 -9.00 -15.11
C ALA A 305 21.11 -9.30 -15.08
N VAL A 306 20.26 -8.28 -15.06
CA VAL A 306 18.79 -8.41 -15.14
C VAL A 306 18.33 -8.81 -16.54
N PHE A 307 19.14 -8.51 -17.56
CA PHE A 307 18.78 -8.72 -18.96
C PHE A 307 19.44 -9.99 -19.51
N SER A 308 18.72 -10.72 -20.36
CA SER A 308 19.32 -11.84 -21.07
C SER A 308 20.32 -11.35 -22.11
N ARG A 309 21.36 -12.15 -22.39
CA ARG A 309 22.35 -11.84 -23.46
C ARG A 309 21.68 -11.55 -24.81
N LYS A 310 20.60 -12.28 -25.12
CA LYS A 310 19.80 -12.05 -26.33
C LYS A 310 19.15 -10.66 -26.31
N ALA A 311 18.53 -10.27 -25.19
CA ALA A 311 17.89 -8.98 -25.02
C ALA A 311 18.88 -7.82 -25.20
N ILE A 312 20.10 -7.95 -24.66
CA ILE A 312 21.18 -6.95 -24.80
C ILE A 312 21.61 -6.85 -26.26
N ARG A 313 21.95 -7.98 -26.90
CA ARG A 313 22.38 -8.02 -28.31
C ARG A 313 21.35 -7.44 -29.27
N THR A 314 20.07 -7.74 -29.06
CA THR A 314 18.98 -7.21 -29.92
C THR A 314 18.46 -5.86 -29.47
N ARG A 315 19.08 -5.23 -28.46
CA ARG A 315 18.65 -3.98 -27.83
C ARG A 315 17.18 -3.99 -27.37
N ASN A 316 16.61 -5.16 -27.10
CA ASN A 316 15.25 -5.34 -26.61
C ASN A 316 15.26 -5.68 -25.11
N THR A 317 15.81 -4.76 -24.32
CA THR A 317 16.01 -4.89 -22.87
C THR A 317 14.66 -4.88 -22.15
N ARG A 318 14.24 -6.02 -21.61
CA ARG A 318 13.05 -6.17 -20.75
C ARG A 318 13.47 -6.79 -19.43
N CYS A 319 13.20 -6.08 -18.32
CA CYS A 319 13.40 -6.62 -16.99
C CYS A 319 12.43 -7.79 -16.72
N ASP A 320 12.70 -8.58 -15.68
CA ASP A 320 11.94 -9.80 -15.41
C ASP A 320 10.42 -9.55 -15.25
N VAL A 321 10.04 -8.47 -14.57
CA VAL A 321 8.61 -8.07 -14.42
C VAL A 321 8.00 -7.67 -15.76
N CYS A 322 8.65 -6.81 -16.55
CA CYS A 322 8.13 -6.44 -17.86
C CYS A 322 8.05 -7.65 -18.81
N ARG A 323 8.99 -8.59 -18.72
CA ARG A 323 8.96 -9.82 -19.51
C ARG A 323 7.78 -10.70 -19.12
N ALA A 324 7.50 -10.82 -17.81
CA ALA A 324 6.33 -11.55 -17.32
C ALA A 324 5.01 -10.94 -17.84
N LEU A 325 4.91 -9.61 -17.89
CA LEU A 325 3.76 -8.90 -18.47
C LEU A 325 3.65 -9.13 -19.99
N ASP A 326 4.76 -9.01 -20.74
CA ASP A 326 4.76 -9.23 -22.19
C ASP A 326 4.33 -10.68 -22.54
N ILE A 327 4.74 -11.68 -21.73
CA ILE A 327 4.29 -13.07 -21.87
C ILE A 327 2.80 -13.18 -21.59
N ARG A 328 2.33 -12.58 -20.49
CA ARG A 328 0.91 -12.60 -20.10
C ARG A 328 0.03 -12.02 -21.21
N GLU A 329 0.40 -10.88 -21.76
CA GLU A 329 -0.35 -10.20 -22.82
C GLU A 329 -0.44 -11.09 -24.07
N LYS A 330 0.67 -11.71 -24.49
CA LYS A 330 0.69 -12.66 -25.60
C LYS A 330 -0.22 -13.85 -25.37
N THR A 331 -0.16 -14.45 -24.17
CA THR A 331 -1.04 -15.56 -23.81
C THR A 331 -2.49 -15.12 -23.91
N GLN A 332 -2.89 -14.00 -23.31
CA GLN A 332 -4.29 -13.52 -23.39
C GLN A 332 -4.79 -13.31 -24.81
N ARG A 333 -3.95 -12.80 -25.73
CA ARG A 333 -4.31 -12.63 -27.14
C ARG A 333 -4.47 -13.94 -27.91
N GLN A 334 -3.87 -15.03 -27.46
CA GLN A 334 -4.01 -16.36 -28.10
C GLN A 334 -5.32 -17.07 -27.70
N TRP A 335 -5.99 -16.61 -26.65
CA TRP A 335 -7.26 -17.16 -26.16
C TRP A 335 -8.48 -16.31 -26.57
N LEU A 336 -8.26 -15.22 -27.32
CA LEU A 336 -9.29 -14.35 -27.90
C LEU A 336 -9.38 -14.59 -29.41
#